data_AF-A0A954FWD8-F1
#
_entry.id   AF-A0A954FWD8-F1
#
_cell.length_a   1.000
_cell.length_b   1.000
_cell.length_c   1.000
_cell.angle_alpha   90.00
_cell.angle_beta   90.00
_cell.angle_gamma   90.00
#
_symmetry.space_group_name_H-M   'P 1'
#
loop_
_entity.id
_entity.type
_entity.pdbx_description
1 polymer ?
#
loop_
_entity_poly.entity_id
_entity_poly.type
_entity_poly.pdbx_seq_one_letter_code
_entity_poly.pdbx_strand_id
1 'polypeptide(L)'
;MQHRRSARAILLNHQDHVLLIRHQDTTPVDPARPDMLCYWATPGGGIEAGEQPYDTLGRELQEELGLTDVAIGRPVGVREVPLNLP
;
A
#
# COMPACT_ATOMS: atom_id res chain seq x y z
N MET A 1 12.41 17.54 0.35
CA MET A 1 11.60 16.44 0.92
C MET A 1 10.61 16.02 -0.16
N GLN A 2 10.75 14.82 -0.70
CA GLN A 2 9.85 14.32 -1.75
C GLN A 2 8.63 13.69 -1.08
N HIS A 3 7.43 14.20 -1.38
CA HIS A 3 6.19 13.64 -0.87
C HIS A 3 5.66 12.62 -1.87
N ARG A 4 5.83 11.33 -1.59
CA ARG A 4 5.21 10.26 -2.37
C ARG A 4 3.82 10.00 -1.83
N ARG A 5 2.80 10.24 -2.64
CA ARG A 5 1.42 9.86 -2.33
C ARG A 5 1.22 8.38 -2.65
N SER A 6 0.45 7.70 -1.82
CA SER A 6 0.08 6.29 -2.02
C SER A 6 -1.37 6.07 -1.62
N ALA A 7 -2.02 5.10 -2.26
CA ALA A 7 -3.34 4.61 -1.86
C ALA A 7 -3.21 3.14 -1.43
N ARG A 8 -3.81 2.78 -0.30
CA ARG A 8 -3.75 1.40 0.23
C ARG A 8 -5.12 0.90 0.65
N ALA A 9 -5.37 -0.39 0.42
CA ALA A 9 -6.65 -1.03 0.66
C ALA A 9 -6.67 -1.79 1.99
N ILE A 10 -7.71 -1.57 2.79
CA ILE A 10 -8.08 -2.50 3.87
C ILE A 10 -9.09 -3.47 3.26
N LEU A 11 -8.60 -4.61 2.77
CA LEU A 11 -9.46 -5.66 2.21
C LEU A 11 -9.92 -6.60 3.31
N LEU A 12 -11.24 -6.82 3.36
CA LEU A 12 -11.89 -7.73 4.29
C LEU A 12 -12.44 -8.93 3.52
N ASN A 13 -12.28 -10.13 4.08
CA ASN A 13 -13.04 -11.29 3.64
C ASN A 13 -14.40 -11.35 4.38
N HIS A 14 -15.21 -12.38 4.09
CA HIS A 14 -16.52 -12.59 4.75
C HIS A 14 -16.47 -12.84 6.26
N GLN A 15 -15.28 -13.00 6.84
CA GLN A 15 -15.05 -13.22 8.27
C GLN A 15 -14.40 -11.99 8.94
N ASP A 16 -14.39 -10.84 8.26
CA ASP A 16 -13.77 -9.60 8.73
C ASP A 16 -12.25 -9.69 8.97
N HIS A 17 -11.57 -10.66 8.34
CA HIS A 17 -10.11 -10.72 8.37
C HIS A 17 -9.50 -9.74 7.36
N VAL A 18 -8.47 -9.02 7.79
CA VAL A 18 -7.71 -8.08 6.94
C VAL A 18 -6.63 -8.82 6.17
N LEU A 19 -6.58 -8.63 4.86
CA LEU A 19 -5.45 -9.08 4.04
C LEU A 19 -4.24 -8.15 4.24
N LEU A 20 -3.10 -8.74 4.55
CA LEU A 20 -1.80 -8.08 4.58
C LEU A 20 -0.81 -8.84 3.69
N ILE A 21 0.08 -8.10 3.03
CA ILE A 21 1.20 -8.63 2.25
C ILE A 21 2.44 -8.58 3.14
N ARG A 22 3.15 -9.72 3.22
CA ARG A 22 4.46 -9.78 3.87
C ARG A 22 5.54 -9.47 2.84
N HIS A 23 6.24 -8.37 3.06
CA HIS A 23 7.44 -8.04 2.31
C HIS A 23 8.66 -8.67 2.97
N GLN A 24 9.59 -9.10 2.13
CA GLN A 24 10.90 -9.60 2.53
C GLN A 24 11.93 -9.02 1.57
N ASP A 25 12.48 -7.87 1.96
CA ASP A 25 13.38 -7.08 1.13
C ASP A 25 14.84 -7.44 1.42
N THR A 26 15.72 -7.20 0.44
CA THR A 26 17.18 -7.39 0.59
C THR A 26 17.88 -6.11 1.02
N THR A 27 17.21 -4.97 0.91
CA THR A 27 17.68 -3.66 1.36
C THR A 27 16.66 -3.03 2.31
N PRO A 28 17.09 -2.22 3.30
CA PRO A 28 16.17 -1.63 4.26
C PRO A 28 15.30 -0.56 3.59
N VAL A 29 14.00 -0.59 3.88
CA VAL A 29 13.04 0.41 3.37
C VAL A 29 13.13 1.74 4.11
N ASP A 30 13.60 1.68 5.36
CA ASP A 30 13.87 2.85 6.20
C ASP A 30 15.32 2.76 6.72
N PRO A 31 16.23 3.65 6.29
CA PRO A 31 17.59 3.74 6.81
C PRO A 31 17.67 3.99 8.31
N ALA A 32 16.63 4.56 8.93
CA ALA A 32 16.56 4.68 10.39
C ALA A 32 16.28 3.33 11.08
N ARG A 33 15.82 2.32 10.33
CA ARG A 33 15.59 0.94 10.77
C ARG A 33 16.28 -0.05 9.83
N PRO A 34 17.62 -0.10 9.83
CA PRO A 34 18.40 -0.87 8.87
C PRO A 34 18.16 -2.39 8.97
N ASP A 35 17.68 -2.89 10.11
CA ASP A 35 17.39 -4.31 10.31
C ASP A 35 15.97 -4.70 9.85
N MET A 36 15.13 -3.73 9.46
CA MET A 36 13.74 -3.96 9.06
C MET A 36 13.66 -4.42 7.60
N LEU A 37 13.96 -5.71 7.39
CA LEU A 37 13.88 -6.37 6.09
C LEU A 37 12.57 -7.16 5.88
N CYS A 38 11.86 -7.45 6.97
CA CYS A 38 10.55 -8.12 6.94
C CYS A 38 9.49 -7.23 7.58
N TYR A 39 8.42 -6.95 6.85
CA TYR A 39 7.29 -6.16 7.35
C TYR A 39 5.99 -6.56 6.68
N TRP A 40 4.89 -6.17 7.29
CA TRP A 40 3.55 -6.36 6.74
C TRP A 40 2.98 -5.03 6.30
N ALA A 41 2.36 -5.01 5.12
CA ALA A 41 1.68 -3.85 4.59
C ALA A 41 0.30 -4.24 4.03
N THR A 42 -0.62 -3.29 4.00
CA THR A 42 -1.84 -3.42 3.21
C THR A 42 -1.52 -3.34 1.71
N PRO A 43 -2.24 -4.08 0.84
CA PRO A 43 -2.12 -3.97 -0.60
C PRO A 43 -2.26 -2.53 -1.09
N GLY A 44 -1.61 -2.21 -2.20
CA GLY A 44 -1.61 -0.88 -2.80
C GLY A 44 -0.24 -0.22 -2.81
N GLY A 45 -0.14 0.84 -3.60
CA GLY A 45 1.14 1.45 -3.94
C GLY A 45 1.06 2.94 -4.24
N GLY A 46 2.01 3.40 -5.05
CA GLY A 46 2.20 4.82 -5.34
C GLY A 46 1.12 5.36 -6.27
N ILE A 47 0.64 6.57 -6.00
CA ILE A 47 -0.23 7.28 -6.95
C ILE A 47 0.64 7.84 -8.06
N GLU A 48 0.39 7.44 -9.30
CA GLU A 48 1.11 7.96 -10.46
C GLU A 48 0.59 9.34 -10.89
N ALA A 49 1.32 10.00 -11.79
CA ALA A 49 0.96 11.33 -12.27
C ALA A 49 -0.38 11.30 -13.01
N GLY A 50 -1.38 11.98 -12.45
CA GLY A 50 -2.73 12.08 -13.03
C GLY A 50 -3.72 11.05 -12.49
N GLU A 51 -3.29 10.05 -11.72
CA GLU A 51 -4.19 9.07 -11.11
C GLU A 51 -4.96 9.66 -9.92
N GLN A 52 -6.24 9.28 -9.80
CA GLN A 52 -6.98 9.44 -8.55
C GLN A 52 -6.71 8.26 -7.62
N PRO A 53 -6.85 8.43 -6.29
CA PRO A 53 -6.60 7.33 -5.34
C PRO A 53 -7.39 6.05 -5.61
N TYR A 54 -8.61 6.16 -6.15
CA TYR A 54 -9.45 5.02 -6.52
C TYR A 54 -8.89 4.27 -7.73
N ASP A 55 -8.39 4.99 -8.74
CA ASP A 55 -7.78 4.41 -9.93
C ASP A 55 -6.49 3.67 -9.56
N THR A 56 -5.64 4.30 -8.75
CA THR A 56 -4.43 3.69 -8.19
C THR A 56 -4.76 2.42 -7.43
N LEU A 57 -5.78 2.42 -6.58
CA LEU A 57 -6.19 1.21 -5.86
C LEU A 57 -6.66 0.11 -6.80
N GLY A 58 -7.47 0.43 -7.81
CA GLY A 58 -7.92 -0.55 -8.80
C GLY A 58 -6.75 -1.21 -9.52
N ARG A 59 -5.80 -0.40 -10.01
CA ARG A 59 -4.58 -0.89 -10.68
C ARG A 59 -3.75 -1.79 -9.77
N GLU A 60 -3.41 -1.32 -8.57
CA GLU A 60 -2.54 -2.07 -7.65
C GLU A 60 -3.20 -3.38 -7.18
N LEU A 61 -4.51 -3.39 -6.92
CA LEU A 61 -5.23 -4.61 -6.57
C LEU A 61 -5.22 -5.65 -7.71
N GLN A 62 -5.29 -5.18 -8.96
CA GLN A 62 -5.13 -6.04 -10.12
C GLN A 62 -3.69 -6.57 -10.23
N GLU A 63 -2.69 -5.71 -10.08
CA GLU A 63 -1.27 -6.07 -10.23
C GLU A 63 -0.77 -7.00 -9.13
N GLU A 64 -1.09 -6.71 -7.87
CA GLU A 64 -0.57 -7.46 -6.72
C GLU A 64 -1.37 -8.73 -6.44
N LEU A 65 -2.69 -8.72 -6.68
CA LEU A 65 -3.61 -9.78 -6.24
C LEU A 65 -4.45 -10.38 -7.37
N GLY A 66 -4.39 -9.84 -8.60
CA GLY A 66 -5.22 -10.28 -9.72
C GLY A 66 -6.70 -9.91 -9.57
N LEU A 67 -7.06 -9.02 -8.64
CA LEU A 67 -8.45 -8.67 -8.35
C LEU A 67 -8.92 -7.51 -9.22
N THR A 68 -9.93 -7.75 -10.06
CA THR A 68 -10.50 -6.74 -10.97
C THR A 68 -11.93 -6.32 -10.64
N ASP A 69 -12.65 -7.13 -9.85
CA ASP A 69 -14.04 -6.89 -9.47
C ASP A 69 -14.16 -6.69 -7.95
N VAL A 70 -13.58 -5.60 -7.46
CA VAL A 70 -13.61 -5.21 -6.05
C VAL A 70 -14.31 -3.88 -5.90
N ALA A 71 -15.38 -3.85 -5.10
CA ALA A 71 -16.03 -2.61 -4.74
C ALA A 71 -15.15 -1.78 -3.80
N ILE A 72 -14.61 -0.66 -4.30
CA ILE A 72 -13.82 0.27 -3.49
C ILE A 72 -14.77 1.22 -2.76
N GLY A 73 -14.76 1.14 -1.43
CA GLY A 73 -15.57 1.97 -0.56
C GLY A 73 -15.00 3.37 -0.33
N ARG A 74 -15.66 4.14 0.53
CA ARG A 74 -15.21 5.49 0.93
C ARG A 74 -13.83 5.45 1.61
N PRO A 75 -13.06 6.56 1.58
CA PRO A 75 -11.82 6.66 2.32
C PRO A 75 -12.10 6.58 3.82
N VAL A 76 -11.24 5.85 4.54
CA VAL A 76 -11.37 5.64 5.99
C VAL A 76 -10.31 6.40 6.80
N GLY A 77 -9.24 6.89 6.15
CA GLY A 77 -8.21 7.68 6.80
C GLY A 77 -7.10 8.11 5.86
N VAL A 78 -6.31 9.09 6.30
CA VAL A 78 -5.08 9.54 5.66
C VAL A 78 -3.98 9.55 6.71
N ARG A 79 -2.79 9.13 6.34
CA ARG A 79 -1.63 9.12 7.23
C ARG A 79 -0.42 9.63 6.47
N GLU A 80 0.32 10.52 7.11
CA GLU A 80 1.65 10.95 6.66
C GLU A 80 2.70 10.23 7.48
N VAL A 81 3.75 9.74 6.80
CA VAL A 81 4.85 9.03 7.43
C VAL A 81 6.14 9.63 6.91
N PRO A 82 7.02 10.15 7.79
CA PRO A 82 8.37 10.47 7.38
C PRO A 82 9.08 9.15 7.06
N LEU A 83 9.39 8.93 5.78
CA LEU A 83 10.25 7.85 5.33
C LEU A 83 11.52 8.48 4.77
N ASN A 84 12.66 8.09 5.33
CA ASN A 84 13.96 8.52 4.81
C ASN A 84 14.34 7.62 3.63
N LEU A 85 13.66 7.72 2.50
CA LEU A 85 14.08 6.94 1.33
C LEU A 85 15.48 7.41 0.89
N PRO A 86 16.39 6.49 0.53
CA PRO A 86 17.74 6.84 0.07
C PRO A 86 17.74 7.71 -1.19
#